data_AF-A0A1B8WFS1-F1
#
_entry.id   AF-A0A1B8WFS1-F1
#
_cell.length_a   1.000
_cell.length_b   1.000
_cell.length_c   1.000
_cell.angle_alpha   90.00
_cell.angle_beta   90.00
_cell.angle_gamma   90.00
#
_symmetry.space_group_name_H-M   'P 1'
#
loop_
_entity.id
_entity.type
_entity.pdbx_description
1 polymer ?
#
loop_
_entity_poly.entity_id
_entity_poly.type
_entity_poly.pdbx_seq_one_letter_code
_entity_poly.pdbx_strand_id
1 'polypeptide(L)' 'MAKEKKAFPLRLDPDLHRALEQWATDEFRSVNGHIEFLLREALGKAGRLKKPNKAEDKAEDNQ' A
#
# COMPACT_ATOMS: atom_id res chain seq x y z
N MET A 1 -7.29 8.48 -13.22
CA MET A 1 -8.04 7.21 -13.11
C MET A 1 -7.50 6.47 -11.89
N ALA A 2 -8.33 5.73 -11.14
CA ALA A 2 -7.87 5.08 -9.92
C ALA A 2 -6.85 3.99 -10.27
N LYS A 3 -5.62 4.11 -9.78
CA LYS A 3 -4.56 3.12 -9.98
C LYS A 3 -5.05 1.75 -9.53
N GLU A 4 -5.03 0.75 -10.41
CA GLU A 4 -5.47 -0.61 -10.08
C GLU A 4 -4.68 -1.15 -8.88
N LYS A 5 -5.41 -1.62 -7.86
CA LYS A 5 -4.82 -2.24 -6.68
C LYS A 5 -4.82 -3.75 -6.88
N LYS A 6 -3.64 -4.35 -6.87
CA LYS A 6 -3.49 -5.81 -6.93
C LYS A 6 -3.88 -6.41 -5.57
N ALA A 7 -4.95 -7.20 -5.54
CA ALA A 7 -5.33 -7.99 -4.38
C ALA A 7 -4.35 -9.17 -4.21
N PHE A 8 -3.80 -9.34 -3.01
CA PHE A 8 -2.92 -10.45 -2.66
C PHE A 8 -3.23 -10.95 -1.25
N PRO A 9 -3.38 -12.28 -1.03
CA PRO A 9 -3.61 -12.82 0.29
C PRO A 9 -2.34 -12.73 1.14
N LEU A 10 -2.37 -11.91 2.19
CA LEU A 10 -1.25 -11.75 3.11
C LEU A 10 -1.38 -12.74 4.27
N ARG A 11 -0.32 -13.49 4.55
CA ARG A 11 -0.22 -14.33 5.74
C ARG A 11 0.46 -13.53 6.85
N LEU A 12 -0.29 -13.20 7.89
CA LEU A 12 0.20 -12.47 9.06
C LEU A 12 -0.02 -13.30 10.32
N ASP A 13 0.82 -13.05 11.30
CA ASP A 13 0.54 -13.45 12.68
C ASP A 13 -0.76 -12.76 13.16
N PRO A 14 -1.69 -13.47 13.83
CA PRO A 14 -2.94 -12.89 14.29
C PRO A 14 -2.78 -11.71 15.26
N ASP A 15 -1.76 -11.73 16.12
CA ASP A 15 -1.54 -10.67 17.10
C ASP A 15 -0.94 -9.43 16.42
N LEU A 16 -0.10 -9.64 15.40
CA LEU A 16 0.36 -8.56 14.54
C LEU A 16 -0.81 -7.90 13.79
N HIS A 17 -1.74 -8.70 13.26
CA HIS A 17 -2.92 -8.16 12.58
C HIS A 17 -3.78 -7.30 13.52
N ARG A 18 -4.01 -7.74 14.76
CA ARG A 18 -4.76 -6.97 15.76
C ARG A 18 -4.08 -5.65 16.10
N ALA A 19 -2.76 -5.65 16.27
CA ALA A 19 -2.00 -4.43 16.53
C ALA A 19 -2.12 -3.43 15.36
N LEU A 20 -2.05 -3.92 14.11
CA LEU A 20 -2.25 -3.09 12.91
C LEU A 20 -3.67 -2.54 12.82
N GLU A 21 -4.68 -3.33 13.19
CA GLU A 21 -6.08 -2.91 13.18
C GLU A 21 -6.33 -1.78 14.18
N GLN A 22 -5.85 -1.93 15.43
CA GLN A 22 -5.94 -0.88 16.45
C GLN A 22 -5.26 0.41 16.00
N TRP A 23 -4.02 0.32 15.48
CA TRP A 23 -3.29 1.50 15.00
C TRP A 23 -3.99 2.18 13.82
N ALA A 24 -4.55 1.39 12.89
CA ALA A 24 -5.35 1.96 11.80
C ALA A 24 -6.59 2.70 12.31
N THR A 25 -7.27 2.15 13.33
CA THR A 25 -8.42 2.80 13.99
C THR A 25 -8.01 4.12 14.64
N ASP A 26 -6.88 4.15 15.35
CA ASP A 26 -6.36 5.36 16.02
C ASP A 26 -6.04 6.48 15.01
N GLU A 27 -5.64 6.11 13.78
CA GLU A 27 -5.38 7.05 12.68
C GLU A 27 -6.59 7.34 11.77
N PHE A 28 -7.79 6.86 12.12
CA PHE A 28 -9.02 6.96 11.32
C PHE A 28 -8.84 6.46 9.88
N ARG A 29 -8.10 5.36 9.70
CA ARG A 29 -7.77 4.76 8.40
C ARG A 29 -8.31 3.34 8.32
N SER A 30 -8.59 2.86 7.12
CA SER A 30 -8.87 1.43 6.93
C SER A 30 -7.59 0.60 7.13
N VAL A 31 -7.73 -0.63 7.61
CA VAL A 31 -6.59 -1.54 7.82
C VAL A 31 -5.75 -1.71 6.55
N ASN A 32 -6.39 -1.94 5.41
CA ASN A 32 -5.69 -2.05 4.11
C ASN A 32 -4.98 -0.74 3.72
N GLY A 33 -5.60 0.40 3.97
CA GLY A 33 -4.99 1.71 3.69
C GLY A 33 -3.79 2.00 4.60
N HIS A 34 -3.86 1.57 5.85
CA HIS A 34 -2.77 1.71 6.81
C HIS A 34 -1.60 0.76 6.47
N ILE A 35 -1.88 -0.50 6.12
CA ILE A 35 -0.86 -1.44 5.63
C ILE A 35 -0.16 -0.88 4.38
N GLU A 36 -0.92 -0.35 3.42
CA GLU A 36 -0.34 0.27 2.21
C GLU A 36 0.59 1.45 2.56
N PHE A 37 0.17 2.32 3.50
CA PHE A 37 0.97 3.44 3.98
C PHE A 37 2.30 2.95 4.61
N LEU A 38 2.24 2.00 5.54
CA LEU A 38 3.43 1.45 6.20
C LEU A 38 4.40 0.81 5.21
N LEU A 39 3.89 0.05 4.24
CA LEU A 39 4.72 -0.58 3.21
C LEU A 39 5.40 0.46 2.31
N ARG A 40 4.69 1.53 1.91
CA ARG A 40 5.27 2.63 1.13
C ARG A 40 6.37 3.35 1.91
N GLU A 41 6.11 3.67 3.17
CA GLU A 41 7.09 4.28 4.07
C GLU A 41 8.32 3.40 4.24
N ALA A 42 8.14 2.10 4.51
CA ALA A 42 9.24 1.16 4.67
C ALA A 42 10.08 1.01 3.38
N LEU A 43 9.43 0.90 2.21
CA LEU A 43 10.12 0.85 0.92
C LEU A 43 10.84 2.16 0.59
N GLY A 44 10.26 3.31 0.95
CA GLY A 44 10.88 4.62 0.79
C GLY A 44 12.13 4.76 1.64
N LYS A 45 12.05 4.40 2.93
CA LYS A 45 13.18 4.40 3.87
C LYS A 45 14.29 3.43 3.43
N ALA A 46 13.91 2.28 2.86
CA ALA A 46 14.86 1.32 2.30
C ALA A 46 15.45 1.73 0.93
N GLY A 47 15.01 2.85 0.34
CA GLY A 47 15.42 3.29 -1.00
C GLY A 47 14.93 2.37 -2.13
N ARG A 48 13.94 1.51 -1.86
CA ARG A 48 13.42 0.50 -2.79
C ARG A 48 12.18 0.94 -3.56
N LEU A 49 11.54 2.02 -3.10
CA LEU A 49 10.45 2.63 -3.85
C LEU A 49 11.03 3.57 -4.92
N LYS A 50 10.99 3.17 -6.19
CA LYS A 50 11.29 4.09 -7.30
C LYS A 50 10.28 5.23 -7.27
N LYS A 51 10.74 6.48 -7.34
CA LYS A 51 9.86 7.64 -7.57
C LYS A 51 9.02 7.33 -8.82
N PRO A 52 7.70 7.54 -8.79
CA PRO A 52 6.88 7.27 -9.96
C PRO A 52 7.40 8.13 -11.11
N ASN A 53 8.03 7.50 -12.10
CA ASN A 53 8.25 8.14 -13.38
C ASN A 53 6.87 8.39 -13.95
N LYS A 54 6.58 9.66 -14.26
CA LYS A 54 5.33 10.18 -14.85
C LYS A 54 5.02 9.61 -16.25
N ALA A 55 5.67 8.51 -16.65
CA ALA A 55 5.66 7.93 -17.99
C ALA A 55 4.70 6.74 -18.13
N GLU A 56 4.20 6.14 -17.04
CA GLU A 56 3.30 4.98 -17.12
C GLU A 56 1.83 5.36 -17.33
N ASP A 57 1.46 6.64 -17.27
CA ASP A 57 0.09 7.14 -17.55
C ASP A 57 -0.22 7.27 -19.07
N LYS A 58 0.66 6.85 -19.98
CA LYS A 58 0.49 7.02 -21.44
C LYS A 58 0.41 5.71 -22.26
N ALA A 59 0.37 4.55 -21.62
CA ALA A 59 0.44 3.26 -22.33
C ALA A 59 -0.86 2.44 -22.37
N GLU A 60 -1.99 2.96 -21.89
CA GLU A 60 -3.27 2.24 -21.88
C GLU A 60 -4.40 3.00 -22.60
N ASP A 61 -4.05 3.86 -23.56
CA ASP A 61 -4.98 4.38 -24.57
C ASP A 61 -4.65 3.75 -25.93
N ASN A 62 -4.65 2.41 -26.01
CA ASN A 62 -4.81 1.68 -27.27
C ASN A 62 -5.06 0.18 -27.01
N GLN A 63 -6.28 -0.21 -26.59
CA GLN A 63 -7.01 -1.35 -27.20
C GLN A 63 -8.46 -1.41 -26.75
#